data_AF-A0A2N3EB13-F1
#
_entry.id   AF-A0A2N3EB13-F1
#
_cell.length_a   1.000
_cell.length_b   1.000
_cell.length_c   1.000
_cell.angle_alpha   90.00
_cell.angle_beta   90.00
_cell.angle_gamma   90.00
#
_symmetry.space_group_name_H-M   'P 1'
#
loop_
_entity.id
_entity.type
_entity.pdbx_description
1 polymer ?
#
loop_
_entity_poly.entity_id
_entity_poly.type
_entity_poly.pdbx_seq_one_letter_code
_entity_poly.pdbx_strand_id
1 'polypeptide(L)'
;MVRGKMSGDLDPFKIFLELQLALPRNGPGSRAATQAAFAMLPPLPQCPEIADLGCGQGASTFDLLRLTDGRVSAVDLFEPFLEKLDAHAQEHGIGEDRLTITRADMAALSFHDGAFDLIWSEGAIYLLGFEEGLTRWRRFVKPGGFIAVSECTWLTASPSDEARAFWAAAYPRMGTVASNCEAAVGAGYEILGTHVFAQDDWWREYYTPMRKAIGAMRASYGEAAEAVLAEAEAEIALFERNAGQYSYVFYVLRRRVD
;
A
#
# COMPACT_ATOMS: atom_id res chain seq x y z
N MET A 1 -5.08 18.90 36.19
CA MET A 1 -5.23 20.21 35.52
C MET A 1 -3.97 20.43 34.69
N VAL A 2 -3.96 19.93 33.45
CA VAL A 2 -2.88 20.16 32.47
C VAL A 2 -3.48 20.98 31.35
N ARG A 3 -2.71 21.98 30.96
CA ARG A 3 -3.11 23.21 30.28
C ARG A 3 -3.65 22.96 28.88
N GLY A 4 -4.79 23.59 28.57
CA GLY A 4 -5.16 23.91 27.21
C GLY A 4 -4.09 24.80 26.56
N LYS A 5 -3.67 24.39 25.37
CA LYS A 5 -2.88 25.09 24.35
C LYS A 5 -2.98 24.17 23.11
N MET A 6 -3.38 24.58 21.91
CA MET A 6 -3.63 25.90 21.32
C MET A 6 -4.72 25.75 20.25
N SER A 7 -5.67 26.68 20.21
CA SER A 7 -6.57 26.89 19.08
C SER A 7 -5.85 27.66 17.95
N GLY A 8 -4.82 27.03 17.36
CA GLY A 8 -4.42 27.34 15.99
C GLY A 8 -5.08 26.30 15.11
N ASP A 9 -5.66 26.69 13.97
CA ASP A 9 -6.29 25.78 13.01
C ASP A 9 -5.42 24.52 12.86
N LEU A 10 -5.91 23.39 13.39
CA LEU A 10 -5.20 22.13 13.27
C LEU A 10 -5.25 21.74 11.80
N ASP A 11 -4.07 21.61 11.20
CA ASP A 11 -3.93 21.19 9.81
C ASP A 11 -4.64 19.83 9.62
N PRO A 12 -5.70 19.74 8.78
CA PRO A 12 -6.39 18.49 8.51
C PRO A 12 -5.43 17.38 8.05
N PHE A 13 -4.38 17.74 7.31
CA PHE A 13 -3.37 16.78 6.88
C PHE A 13 -2.59 16.22 8.06
N LYS A 14 -2.25 17.03 9.06
CA LYS A 14 -1.60 16.55 10.28
C LYS A 14 -2.49 15.56 11.05
N ILE A 15 -3.78 15.84 11.16
CA ILE A 15 -4.73 14.93 11.82
C ILE A 15 -4.82 13.60 11.05
N PHE A 16 -4.94 13.66 9.71
CA PHE A 16 -4.92 12.47 8.87
C PHE A 16 -3.64 11.64 9.09
N LEU A 17 -2.48 12.28 9.13
CA LEU A 17 -1.20 11.60 9.35
C LEU A 17 -1.12 10.97 10.75
N GLU A 18 -1.59 11.64 11.80
CA GLU A 18 -1.64 11.06 13.14
C GLU A 18 -2.58 9.86 13.22
N LEU A 19 -3.72 9.91 12.52
CA LEU A 19 -4.61 8.76 12.38
C LEU A 19 -3.89 7.59 11.72
N GLN A 20 -3.21 7.83 10.59
CA GLN A 20 -2.46 6.80 9.85
C GLN A 20 -1.28 6.24 10.67
N LEU A 21 -0.56 7.09 11.40
CA LEU A 21 0.49 6.65 12.33
C LEU A 21 -0.08 5.81 13.48
N ALA A 22 -1.35 5.93 13.84
CA ALA A 22 -1.94 5.07 14.87
C ALA A 22 -2.27 3.64 14.36
N LEU A 23 -2.18 3.38 13.05
CA LEU A 23 -2.59 2.11 12.44
C LEU A 23 -1.42 1.14 12.27
N PRO A 24 -1.68 -0.19 12.37
CA PRO A 24 -0.70 -1.22 12.03
C PRO A 24 -0.28 -1.21 10.55
N ARG A 25 -1.19 -0.87 9.64
CA ARG A 25 -0.95 -0.69 8.20
C ARG A 25 -1.55 0.63 7.73
N ASN A 26 -0.94 1.22 6.71
CA ASN A 26 -1.39 2.48 6.10
C ASN A 26 -2.40 2.26 4.95
N GLY A 27 -2.87 1.02 4.78
CA GLY A 27 -3.91 0.62 3.84
C GLY A 27 -4.41 -0.80 4.15
N PRO A 28 -5.45 -1.28 3.44
CA PRO A 28 -5.92 -2.66 3.57
C PRO A 28 -4.79 -3.65 3.27
N GLY A 29 -4.78 -4.78 3.97
CA GLY A 29 -3.80 -5.84 3.79
C GLY A 29 -3.57 -6.67 5.03
N SER A 30 -2.87 -7.78 4.84
CA SER A 30 -2.44 -8.65 5.91
C SER A 30 -1.20 -9.44 5.48
N ARG A 31 -0.49 -9.98 6.46
CA ARG A 31 0.60 -10.92 6.18
C ARG A 31 0.15 -12.11 5.33
N ALA A 32 -1.10 -12.57 5.50
CA ALA A 32 -1.64 -13.69 4.72
C ALA A 32 -1.84 -13.30 3.25
N ALA A 33 -2.33 -12.08 2.98
CA ALA A 33 -2.46 -11.55 1.62
C ALA A 33 -1.07 -11.39 0.95
N THR A 34 -0.09 -10.81 1.68
CA THR A 34 1.30 -10.70 1.21
C THR A 34 1.88 -12.09 0.88
N GLN A 35 1.69 -13.07 1.76
CA GLN A 35 2.12 -14.47 1.55
C GLN A 35 1.45 -15.12 0.35
N ALA A 36 0.14 -14.90 0.16
CA ALA A 36 -0.60 -15.48 -0.95
C ALA A 36 -0.10 -14.95 -2.30
N ALA A 37 0.16 -13.65 -2.42
CA ALA A 37 0.74 -13.07 -3.63
C ALA A 37 2.19 -13.52 -3.82
N PHE A 38 3.00 -13.56 -2.76
CA PHE A 38 4.39 -14.01 -2.81
C PHE A 38 4.49 -15.45 -3.29
N ALA A 39 3.59 -16.33 -2.85
CA ALA A 39 3.55 -17.74 -3.26
C ALA A 39 3.22 -17.96 -4.75
N MET A 40 2.72 -16.95 -5.47
CA MET A 40 2.53 -17.01 -6.92
C MET A 40 3.82 -16.74 -7.69
N LEU A 41 4.86 -16.22 -7.02
CA LEU A 41 6.15 -15.97 -7.65
C LEU A 41 6.86 -17.30 -7.93
N PRO A 42 7.45 -17.45 -9.12
CA PRO A 42 8.48 -18.43 -9.39
C PRO A 42 9.65 -18.26 -8.41
N PRO A 43 10.49 -19.30 -8.24
CA PRO A 43 11.64 -19.22 -7.35
C PRO A 43 12.51 -17.99 -7.63
N LEU A 44 12.72 -17.17 -6.61
CA LEU A 44 13.67 -16.07 -6.62
C LEU A 44 15.09 -16.61 -6.38
N PRO A 45 16.14 -15.82 -6.69
CA PRO A 45 17.50 -16.10 -6.22
C PRO A 45 17.55 -16.29 -4.70
N GLN A 46 18.64 -16.87 -4.19
CA GLN A 46 18.79 -17.12 -2.75
C GLN A 46 18.73 -15.82 -1.91
N CYS A 47 19.38 -14.75 -2.40
CA CYS A 47 19.36 -13.42 -1.79
C CYS A 47 18.84 -12.43 -2.85
N PRO A 48 17.51 -12.34 -3.06
CA PRO A 48 16.95 -11.43 -4.06
C PRO A 48 17.13 -9.97 -3.66
N GLU A 49 17.30 -9.10 -4.64
CA GLU A 49 17.20 -7.65 -4.48
C GLU A 49 15.73 -7.22 -4.66
N ILE A 50 15.15 -6.63 -3.62
CA ILE A 50 13.73 -6.28 -3.57
C ILE A 50 13.59 -4.77 -3.35
N ALA A 51 12.66 -4.12 -4.07
CA ALA A 51 12.20 -2.77 -3.72
C ALA A 51 10.77 -2.84 -3.18
N ASP A 52 10.49 -2.21 -2.05
CA ASP A 52 9.13 -1.98 -1.55
C ASP A 52 8.79 -0.49 -1.71
N LEU A 53 7.91 -0.17 -2.66
CA LEU A 53 7.60 1.19 -3.09
C LEU A 53 6.30 1.68 -2.47
N GLY A 54 6.36 2.79 -1.73
CA GLY A 54 5.25 3.25 -0.88
C GLY A 54 5.11 2.38 0.36
N CYS A 55 6.24 2.02 0.98
CA CYS A 55 6.31 1.02 2.05
C CYS A 55 5.62 1.45 3.36
N GLY A 56 5.30 2.74 3.52
CA GLY A 56 4.71 3.28 4.73
C GLY A 56 5.52 2.92 5.98
N GLN A 57 4.83 2.45 7.03
CA GLN A 57 5.46 2.00 8.27
C GLN A 57 6.16 0.62 8.16
N GLY A 58 6.23 0.03 6.96
CA GLY A 58 7.02 -1.16 6.66
C GLY A 58 6.32 -2.50 6.87
N ALA A 59 4.99 -2.55 6.95
CA ALA A 59 4.27 -3.81 7.19
C ALA A 59 4.59 -4.87 6.12
N SER A 60 4.54 -4.52 4.83
CA SER A 60 4.97 -5.36 3.72
C SER A 60 6.47 -5.60 3.73
N THR A 61 7.29 -4.58 4.01
CA THR A 61 8.75 -4.69 4.16
C THR A 61 9.14 -5.82 5.12
N PHE A 62 8.57 -5.86 6.32
CA PHE A 62 8.89 -6.88 7.32
C PHE A 62 8.35 -8.26 6.93
N ASP A 63 7.24 -8.34 6.20
CA ASP A 63 6.76 -9.61 5.68
C ASP A 63 7.69 -10.16 4.58
N LEU A 64 8.20 -9.32 3.68
CA LEU A 64 9.18 -9.68 2.65
C LEU A 64 10.51 -10.15 3.27
N LEU A 65 10.97 -9.47 4.32
CA LEU A 65 12.18 -9.86 5.07
C LEU A 65 12.03 -11.22 5.75
N ARG A 66 10.81 -11.62 6.15
CA ARG A 66 10.52 -12.94 6.71
C ARG A 66 10.39 -14.03 5.65
N LEU A 67 9.98 -13.67 4.43
CA LEU A 67 9.71 -14.60 3.34
C LEU A 67 10.96 -14.92 2.51
N THR A 68 12.01 -14.12 2.64
CA THR A 68 13.24 -14.25 1.84
C THR A 68 14.48 -14.03 2.69
N ASP A 69 15.64 -14.48 2.20
CA ASP A 69 16.95 -14.05 2.70
C ASP A 69 17.49 -12.84 1.90
N GLY A 70 16.60 -12.14 1.20
CA GLY A 70 16.94 -11.01 0.31
C GLY A 70 17.11 -9.69 1.03
N ARG A 71 17.62 -8.72 0.28
CA ARG A 71 17.75 -7.33 0.72
C ARG A 71 16.57 -6.51 0.22
N VAL A 72 15.93 -5.76 1.10
CA VAL A 72 14.79 -4.91 0.78
C VAL A 72 15.21 -3.43 0.81
N SER A 73 14.97 -2.73 -0.29
CA SER A 73 15.01 -1.27 -0.39
C SER A 73 13.61 -0.72 -0.15
N ALA A 74 13.34 -0.26 1.07
CA ALA A 74 12.05 0.30 1.47
C ALA A 74 12.00 1.80 1.17
N VAL A 75 11.04 2.22 0.34
CA VAL A 75 10.91 3.60 -0.13
C VAL A 75 9.57 4.19 0.25
N ASP A 76 9.59 5.37 0.85
CA ASP A 76 8.40 6.18 1.07
C ASP A 76 8.74 7.68 0.99
N LEU A 77 7.74 8.54 0.79
CA LEU A 77 7.93 9.98 0.76
C LEU A 77 7.88 10.60 2.17
N PHE A 78 7.18 9.93 3.10
CA PHE A 78 6.82 10.48 4.39
C PHE A 78 7.76 10.02 5.51
N GLU A 79 8.65 10.92 5.94
CA GLU A 79 9.68 10.66 6.96
C GLU A 79 9.13 10.00 8.25
N PRO A 80 8.02 10.45 8.85
CA PRO A 80 7.54 9.82 10.10
C PRO A 80 7.09 8.36 9.95
N PHE A 81 6.74 7.90 8.74
CA PHE A 81 6.52 6.48 8.50
C PHE A 81 7.85 5.71 8.49
N LEU A 82 8.87 6.28 7.85
CA LEU A 82 10.21 5.71 7.80
C LEU A 82 10.89 5.68 9.16
N GLU A 83 10.68 6.69 10.01
CA GLU A 83 11.16 6.71 11.40
C GLU A 83 10.61 5.55 12.22
N LYS A 84 9.32 5.21 12.03
CA LYS A 84 8.71 4.05 12.68
C LYS A 84 9.22 2.73 12.12
N LEU A 85 9.40 2.66 10.81
CA LEU A 85 9.98 1.51 10.14
C LEU A 85 11.39 1.26 10.70
N ASP A 86 12.25 2.29 10.74
CA ASP A 86 13.60 2.20 11.29
C ASP A 86 13.57 1.78 12.76
N ALA A 87 12.76 2.41 13.60
CA ALA A 87 12.62 2.03 15.01
C ALA A 87 12.26 0.54 15.17
N HIS A 88 11.30 0.03 14.39
CA HIS A 88 10.93 -1.38 14.41
C HIS A 88 12.07 -2.29 13.91
N ALA A 89 12.81 -1.87 12.88
CA ALA A 89 13.97 -2.60 12.39
C ALA A 89 15.07 -2.71 13.45
N GLN A 90 15.38 -1.61 14.15
CA GLN A 90 16.35 -1.59 15.25
C GLN A 90 15.91 -2.48 16.42
N GLU A 91 14.63 -2.43 16.81
CA GLU A 91 14.06 -3.27 17.87
C GLU A 91 14.21 -4.78 17.57
N HIS A 92 14.20 -5.16 16.28
CA HIS A 92 14.30 -6.54 15.83
C HIS A 92 15.70 -6.93 15.32
N GLY A 93 16.68 -6.02 15.43
CA GLY A 93 18.07 -6.26 15.02
C GLY A 93 18.25 -6.48 13.52
N ILE A 94 17.43 -5.85 12.68
CA ILE A 94 17.52 -5.95 11.23
C ILE A 94 18.59 -4.95 10.75
N GLY A 95 19.69 -5.48 10.22
CA GLY A 95 20.82 -4.68 9.75
C GLY A 95 20.65 -4.10 8.35
N GLU A 96 21.54 -3.16 8.00
CA GLU A 96 21.62 -2.53 6.67
C GLU A 96 21.94 -3.52 5.54
N ASP A 97 22.47 -4.70 5.87
CA ASP A 97 22.70 -5.79 4.93
C ASP A 97 21.39 -6.43 4.44
N ARG A 98 20.31 -6.30 5.21
CA ARG A 98 18.97 -6.81 4.90
C ARG A 98 17.98 -5.73 4.50
N LEU A 99 18.11 -4.51 5.02
CA LEU A 99 17.14 -3.44 4.84
C LEU A 99 17.82 -2.09 4.61
N THR A 100 17.47 -1.42 3.52
CA THR A 100 17.82 -0.03 3.27
C THR A 100 16.54 0.80 3.26
N ILE A 101 16.48 1.83 4.09
CA ILE A 101 15.33 2.74 4.21
C ILE A 101 15.68 4.03 3.46
N THR A 102 14.82 4.46 2.54
CA THR A 102 15.09 5.65 1.71
C THR A 102 13.86 6.53 1.59
N ARG A 103 14.02 7.79 1.97
CA ARG A 103 13.02 8.81 1.64
C ARG A 103 13.15 9.23 0.18
N ALA A 104 12.18 8.87 -0.65
CA ALA A 104 12.13 9.30 -2.04
C ALA A 104 10.70 9.29 -2.59
N ASP A 105 10.48 10.07 -3.64
CA ASP A 105 9.26 9.99 -4.44
C ASP A 105 9.36 8.80 -5.39
N MET A 106 8.43 7.83 -5.25
CA MET A 106 8.36 6.66 -6.13
C MET A 106 8.03 7.01 -7.60
N ALA A 107 7.59 8.24 -7.88
CA ALA A 107 7.44 8.78 -9.23
C ALA A 107 8.77 9.17 -9.90
N ALA A 108 9.82 9.41 -9.11
CA ALA A 108 11.08 10.04 -9.51
C ALA A 108 12.31 9.27 -8.98
N LEU A 109 12.25 7.94 -9.00
CA LEU A 109 13.32 7.07 -8.53
C LEU A 109 14.57 7.12 -9.42
N SER A 110 15.74 7.09 -8.78
CA SER A 110 17.07 7.12 -9.43
C SER A 110 17.82 5.79 -9.33
N PHE A 111 17.11 4.67 -9.23
CA PHE A 111 17.71 3.34 -9.23
C PHE A 111 18.36 3.02 -10.59
N HIS A 112 19.32 2.08 -10.58
CA HIS A 112 19.89 1.54 -11.80
C HIS A 112 18.87 0.68 -12.55
N ASP A 113 18.97 0.63 -13.88
CA ASP A 113 18.18 -0.29 -14.69
C ASP A 113 18.52 -1.74 -14.31
N GLY A 114 17.48 -2.57 -14.16
CA GLY A 114 17.63 -3.97 -13.75
C GLY A 114 18.23 -4.17 -12.36
N ALA A 115 18.01 -3.24 -11.43
CA ALA A 115 18.49 -3.36 -10.05
C ALA A 115 17.79 -4.50 -9.26
N PHE A 116 16.49 -4.73 -9.49
CA PHE A 116 15.68 -5.57 -8.60
C PHE A 116 15.22 -6.87 -9.25
N ASP A 117 15.25 -7.96 -8.48
CA ASP A 117 14.60 -9.22 -8.82
C ASP A 117 13.08 -9.13 -8.64
N LEU A 118 12.63 -8.32 -7.67
CA LEU A 118 11.24 -8.10 -7.32
C LEU A 118 10.99 -6.63 -6.94
N ILE A 119 9.95 -6.02 -7.52
CA ILE A 119 9.34 -4.80 -6.99
C ILE A 119 8.02 -5.18 -6.32
N TRP A 120 7.82 -4.69 -5.10
CA TRP A 120 6.62 -4.84 -4.31
C TRP A 120 6.00 -3.46 -4.03
N SER A 121 4.67 -3.37 -4.01
CA SER A 121 3.98 -2.14 -3.60
C SER A 121 2.55 -2.48 -3.16
N GLU A 122 2.24 -2.29 -1.88
CA GLU A 122 0.89 -2.50 -1.35
C GLU A 122 0.18 -1.15 -1.18
N GLY A 123 -0.95 -0.95 -1.86
CA GLY A 123 -1.79 0.21 -1.56
C GLY A 123 -1.17 1.57 -1.90
N ALA A 124 -0.24 1.63 -2.87
CA ALA A 124 0.46 2.88 -3.19
C ALA A 124 0.50 3.21 -4.69
N ILE A 125 0.48 2.22 -5.59
CA ILE A 125 0.63 2.46 -7.04
C ILE A 125 -0.41 3.42 -7.62
N TYR A 126 -1.61 3.52 -7.01
CA TYR A 126 -2.68 4.43 -7.44
C TYR A 126 -2.26 5.90 -7.47
N LEU A 127 -1.27 6.29 -6.65
CA LEU A 127 -0.70 7.64 -6.60
C LEU A 127 -0.02 8.03 -7.93
N LEU A 128 0.57 7.05 -8.64
CA LEU A 128 1.04 7.23 -10.02
C LEU A 128 -0.08 6.93 -11.01
N GLY A 129 -0.91 5.94 -10.67
CA GLY A 129 -1.84 5.25 -11.55
C GLY A 129 -1.25 3.91 -11.96
N PHE A 130 -2.11 2.89 -11.97
CA PHE A 130 -1.71 1.50 -12.17
C PHE A 130 -0.79 1.29 -13.39
N GLU A 131 -1.25 1.63 -14.60
CA GLU A 131 -0.48 1.44 -15.84
C GLU A 131 0.81 2.27 -15.89
N GLU A 132 0.73 3.53 -15.44
CA GLU A 132 1.87 4.45 -15.44
C GLU A 132 2.96 3.97 -14.48
N GLY A 133 2.58 3.53 -13.28
CA GLY A 133 3.50 2.95 -12.30
C GLY A 133 4.19 1.71 -12.85
N LEU A 134 3.42 0.77 -13.42
CA LEU A 134 3.98 -0.44 -14.03
C LEU A 134 4.96 -0.11 -15.17
N THR A 135 4.62 0.87 -16.01
CA THR A 135 5.47 1.29 -17.14
C THR A 135 6.77 1.92 -16.65
N ARG A 136 6.71 2.84 -15.68
CA ARG A 136 7.89 3.52 -15.12
C ARG A 136 8.81 2.57 -14.39
N TRP A 137 8.26 1.69 -13.57
CA TRP A 137 9.06 0.80 -12.73
C TRP A 137 9.67 -0.36 -13.51
N ARG A 138 9.15 -0.67 -14.71
CA ARG A 138 9.65 -1.76 -15.58
C ARG A 138 11.16 -1.75 -15.75
N ARG A 139 11.76 -0.57 -15.96
CA ARG A 139 13.20 -0.45 -16.23
C ARG A 139 14.06 -0.92 -15.05
N PHE A 140 13.58 -0.77 -13.82
CA PHE A 140 14.32 -1.15 -12.61
C PHE A 140 14.25 -2.64 -12.30
N VAL A 141 13.30 -3.37 -12.89
CA VAL A 141 13.15 -4.82 -12.74
C VAL A 141 14.14 -5.52 -13.66
N LYS A 142 14.87 -6.53 -13.19
CA LYS A 142 15.73 -7.37 -14.04
C LYS A 142 14.93 -8.03 -15.18
N PRO A 143 15.54 -8.35 -16.34
CA PRO A 143 14.89 -9.18 -17.34
C PRO A 143 14.40 -10.50 -16.73
N GLY A 144 13.11 -10.82 -16.88
CA GLY A 144 12.48 -12.00 -16.26
C GLY A 144 12.18 -11.86 -14.77
N GLY A 145 12.51 -10.73 -14.14
CA GLY A 145 12.13 -10.40 -12.76
C GLY A 145 10.66 -10.01 -12.63
N PHE A 146 10.26 -9.63 -11.43
CA PHE A 146 8.85 -9.59 -11.05
C PHE A 146 8.41 -8.24 -10.49
N ILE A 147 7.11 -7.97 -10.65
CA ILE A 147 6.40 -6.91 -9.91
C ILE A 147 5.18 -7.54 -9.27
N ALA A 148 4.93 -7.22 -7.99
CA ALA A 148 3.68 -7.53 -7.31
C ALA A 148 3.13 -6.26 -6.68
N VAL A 149 1.93 -5.85 -7.11
CA VAL A 149 1.27 -4.64 -6.58
C VAL A 149 -0.16 -4.91 -6.16
N SER A 150 -0.61 -4.30 -5.08
CA SER A 150 -2.04 -4.28 -4.73
C SER A 150 -2.70 -2.96 -5.16
N GLU A 151 -3.86 -3.07 -5.80
CA GLU A 151 -4.61 -1.94 -6.36
C GLU A 151 -6.11 -2.07 -6.03
N CYS A 152 -6.75 -0.95 -5.69
CA CYS A 152 -8.19 -0.91 -5.46
C CYS A 152 -8.91 -1.16 -6.80
N THR A 153 -9.75 -2.19 -6.84
CA THR A 153 -10.27 -2.76 -8.08
C THR A 153 -11.76 -3.09 -7.94
N TRP A 154 -12.54 -2.77 -8.97
CA TRP A 154 -13.93 -3.23 -9.10
C TRP A 154 -13.99 -4.74 -9.34
N LEU A 155 -14.77 -5.44 -8.51
CA LEU A 155 -15.04 -6.87 -8.63
C LEU A 155 -16.34 -7.16 -9.40
N THR A 156 -17.10 -6.11 -9.73
CA THR A 156 -18.33 -6.18 -10.53
C THR A 156 -18.32 -5.12 -11.62
N ALA A 157 -18.91 -5.44 -12.78
CA ALA A 157 -19.15 -4.47 -13.85
C ALA A 157 -20.31 -3.49 -13.52
N SER A 158 -21.09 -3.76 -12.48
CA SER A 158 -22.26 -2.97 -12.09
C SER A 158 -22.23 -2.65 -10.60
N PRO A 159 -21.27 -1.82 -10.12
CA PRO A 159 -21.29 -1.36 -8.75
C PRO A 159 -22.49 -0.44 -8.48
N SER A 160 -22.86 -0.35 -7.20
CA SER A 160 -23.90 0.55 -6.70
C SER A 160 -23.56 2.00 -7.03
N ASP A 161 -24.59 2.84 -7.16
CA ASP A 161 -24.40 4.27 -7.40
C ASP A 161 -23.62 4.94 -6.27
N GLU A 162 -23.80 4.47 -5.03
CA GLU A 162 -23.07 4.95 -3.85
C GLU A 162 -21.56 4.69 -3.98
N ALA A 163 -21.17 3.43 -4.22
CA ALA A 163 -19.76 3.08 -4.38
C ALA A 163 -19.15 3.79 -5.59
N ARG A 164 -19.87 3.83 -6.72
CA ARG A 164 -19.42 4.49 -7.94
C ARG A 164 -19.18 5.98 -7.71
N ALA A 165 -20.09 6.68 -7.04
CA ALA A 165 -19.96 8.11 -6.78
C ALA A 165 -18.77 8.41 -5.85
N PHE A 166 -18.57 7.61 -4.80
CA PHE A 166 -17.44 7.76 -3.89
C PHE A 166 -16.10 7.60 -4.63
N TRP A 167 -15.92 6.49 -5.35
CA TRP A 167 -14.66 6.20 -6.03
C TRP A 167 -14.43 7.11 -7.24
N ALA A 168 -15.46 7.63 -7.89
CA ALA A 168 -15.29 8.66 -8.92
C ALA A 168 -14.65 9.95 -8.37
N ALA A 169 -14.91 10.28 -7.10
CA ALA A 169 -14.27 11.42 -6.43
C ALA A 169 -12.89 11.07 -5.87
N ALA A 170 -12.74 9.91 -5.24
CA ALA A 170 -11.50 9.51 -4.55
C ALA A 170 -10.42 8.95 -5.49
N TYR A 171 -10.81 8.08 -6.44
CA TYR A 171 -9.90 7.44 -7.39
C TYR A 171 -10.58 7.15 -8.73
N PRO A 172 -10.77 8.17 -9.59
CA PRO A 172 -11.54 8.05 -10.84
C PRO A 172 -10.95 7.07 -11.86
N ARG A 173 -9.68 6.67 -11.69
CA ARG A 173 -8.99 5.69 -12.55
C ARG A 173 -9.17 4.24 -12.10
N MET A 174 -9.97 3.98 -11.07
CA MET A 174 -10.22 2.64 -10.55
C MET A 174 -10.78 1.71 -11.64
N GLY A 175 -10.00 0.69 -11.98
CA GLY A 175 -10.32 -0.29 -13.01
C GLY A 175 -11.04 -1.53 -12.48
N THR A 176 -11.32 -2.46 -13.39
CA THR A 176 -11.70 -3.84 -13.08
C THR A 176 -10.47 -4.75 -13.13
N VAL A 177 -10.58 -5.99 -12.64
CA VAL A 177 -9.51 -6.98 -12.79
C VAL A 177 -9.13 -7.15 -14.27
N ALA A 178 -10.11 -7.22 -15.17
CA ALA A 178 -9.87 -7.37 -16.60
C ALA A 178 -9.08 -6.19 -17.19
N SER A 179 -9.52 -4.96 -16.95
CA SER A 179 -8.84 -3.77 -17.50
C SER A 179 -7.44 -3.59 -16.92
N ASN A 180 -7.23 -3.91 -15.64
CA ASN A 180 -5.92 -3.82 -15.01
C ASN A 180 -4.98 -4.91 -15.55
N CYS A 181 -5.48 -6.13 -15.81
CA CYS A 181 -4.73 -7.17 -16.50
C CYS A 181 -4.34 -6.76 -17.93
N GLU A 182 -5.25 -6.15 -18.69
CA GLU A 182 -4.96 -5.61 -20.02
C GLU A 182 -3.88 -4.53 -19.98
N ALA A 183 -3.98 -3.59 -19.04
CA ALA A 183 -2.97 -2.55 -18.82
C ALA A 183 -1.61 -3.14 -18.45
N ALA A 184 -1.56 -4.15 -17.57
CA ALA A 184 -0.31 -4.84 -17.23
C ALA A 184 0.32 -5.53 -18.45
N VAL A 185 -0.48 -6.17 -19.30
CA VAL A 185 0.01 -6.76 -20.55
C VAL A 185 0.54 -5.68 -21.50
N GLY A 186 -0.18 -4.57 -21.65
CA GLY A 186 0.24 -3.40 -22.44
C GLY A 186 1.56 -2.79 -21.96
N ALA A 187 1.77 -2.76 -20.64
CA ALA A 187 3.02 -2.32 -20.01
C ALA A 187 4.18 -3.34 -20.14
N GLY A 188 4.00 -4.45 -20.87
CA GLY A 188 5.06 -5.41 -21.17
C GLY A 188 5.25 -6.50 -20.11
N TYR A 189 4.18 -6.89 -19.42
CA TYR A 189 4.20 -7.96 -18.41
C TYR A 189 3.42 -9.22 -18.83
N GLU A 190 3.86 -10.35 -18.30
CA GLU A 190 3.08 -11.59 -18.20
C GLU A 190 2.36 -11.59 -16.84
N ILE A 191 1.08 -11.97 -16.83
CA ILE A 191 0.31 -12.10 -15.58
C ILE A 191 0.54 -13.50 -15.03
N LEU A 192 1.12 -13.59 -13.84
CA LEU A 192 1.33 -14.87 -13.14
C LEU A 192 0.11 -15.25 -12.30
N GLY A 193 -0.57 -14.24 -11.74
CA GLY A 193 -1.77 -14.46 -10.95
C GLY A 193 -2.36 -13.15 -10.41
N THR A 194 -3.57 -13.27 -9.88
CA THR A 194 -4.21 -12.21 -9.11
C THR A 194 -4.71 -12.77 -7.78
N HIS A 195 -4.71 -11.94 -6.74
CA HIS A 195 -5.26 -12.31 -5.42
C HIS A 195 -6.18 -11.21 -4.92
N VAL A 196 -7.47 -11.52 -4.79
CA VAL A 196 -8.44 -10.59 -4.21
C VAL A 196 -8.33 -10.65 -2.69
N PHE A 197 -8.19 -9.48 -2.05
CA PHE A 197 -8.14 -9.38 -0.59
C PHE A 197 -9.47 -9.83 -0.02
N ALA A 198 -9.41 -10.69 0.99
CA ALA A 198 -10.57 -11.09 1.76
C ALA A 198 -11.10 -9.89 2.56
N GLN A 199 -12.35 -9.96 3.02
CA GLN A 199 -12.91 -8.89 3.84
C GLN A 199 -12.08 -8.65 5.11
N ASP A 200 -11.55 -9.71 5.73
CA ASP A 200 -10.75 -9.59 6.95
C ASP A 200 -9.46 -8.76 6.75
N ASP A 201 -8.89 -8.75 5.54
CA ASP A 201 -7.70 -7.95 5.20
C ASP A 201 -7.98 -6.44 5.28
N TRP A 202 -9.23 -6.02 5.17
CA TRP A 202 -9.65 -4.63 5.37
C TRP A 202 -9.92 -4.30 6.84
N TRP A 203 -10.26 -5.29 7.65
CA TRP A 203 -10.73 -5.07 9.01
C TRP A 203 -9.64 -5.22 10.06
N ARG A 204 -8.88 -6.31 10.03
CA ARG A 204 -8.04 -6.74 11.16
C ARG A 204 -6.91 -5.77 11.47
N GLU A 205 -6.20 -5.32 10.43
CA GLU A 205 -5.01 -4.46 10.55
C GLU A 205 -5.23 -3.03 10.05
N TYR A 206 -6.45 -2.70 9.59
CA TYR A 206 -6.79 -1.39 9.04
C TYR A 206 -8.05 -0.77 9.68
N TYR A 207 -9.28 -1.14 9.27
CA TYR A 207 -10.49 -0.45 9.72
C TYR A 207 -10.86 -0.67 11.20
N THR A 208 -10.59 -1.84 11.78
CA THR A 208 -10.87 -2.07 13.22
C THR A 208 -9.96 -1.21 14.11
N PRO A 209 -8.62 -1.19 13.91
CA PRO A 209 -7.76 -0.20 14.56
C PRO A 209 -8.17 1.25 14.28
N MET A 210 -8.57 1.57 13.04
CA MET A 210 -8.96 2.93 12.66
C MET A 210 -10.20 3.41 13.42
N ARG A 211 -11.24 2.59 13.58
CA ARG A 211 -12.41 2.92 14.41
C ARG A 211 -12.04 3.28 15.84
N LYS A 212 -11.12 2.51 16.43
CA LYS A 212 -10.61 2.77 17.78
C LYS A 212 -9.82 4.09 17.83
N ALA A 213 -8.97 4.33 16.84
CA ALA A 213 -8.19 5.56 16.74
C ALA A 213 -9.08 6.80 16.56
N ILE A 214 -10.09 6.74 15.70
CA ILE A 214 -11.09 7.79 15.49
C ILE A 214 -11.75 8.19 16.83
N GLY A 215 -12.22 7.21 17.61
CA GLY A 215 -12.82 7.48 18.92
C GLY A 215 -11.87 8.18 19.90
N ALA A 216 -10.60 7.75 19.95
CA ALA A 216 -9.59 8.34 20.82
C ALA A 216 -9.18 9.77 20.37
N MET A 217 -9.07 9.98 19.05
CA MET A 217 -8.71 11.27 18.46
C MET A 217 -9.84 12.28 18.60
N ARG A 218 -11.10 11.87 18.39
CA ARG A 218 -12.28 12.73 18.62
C ARG A 218 -12.35 13.23 20.06
N ALA A 219 -12.03 12.36 21.03
CA ALA A 219 -11.96 12.74 22.44
C ALA A 219 -10.81 13.73 22.77
N SER A 220 -9.75 13.75 21.96
CA SER A 220 -8.55 14.56 22.17
C SER A 220 -8.58 15.90 21.43
N TYR A 221 -9.04 15.90 20.18
CA TYR A 221 -9.02 17.05 19.27
C TYR A 221 -10.37 17.78 19.15
N GLY A 222 -11.47 17.13 19.53
CA GLY A 222 -12.82 17.70 19.42
C GLY A 222 -13.18 18.09 17.99
N GLU A 223 -13.86 19.21 17.83
CA GLU A 223 -14.41 19.69 16.55
C GLU A 223 -13.34 19.87 15.44
N ALA A 224 -12.10 20.18 15.82
CA ALA A 224 -11.02 20.42 14.86
C ALA A 224 -10.64 19.17 14.04
N ALA A 225 -10.94 17.97 14.53
CA ALA A 225 -10.69 16.72 13.80
C ALA A 225 -11.90 16.20 13.04
N GLU A 226 -13.09 16.78 13.23
CA GLU A 226 -14.34 16.13 12.84
C GLU A 226 -14.44 15.90 11.34
N ALA A 227 -13.96 16.84 10.51
CA ALA A 227 -13.96 16.66 9.05
C ALA A 227 -13.16 15.42 8.61
N VAL A 228 -11.91 15.30 9.07
CA VAL A 228 -11.01 14.19 8.72
C VAL A 228 -11.53 12.86 9.26
N LEU A 229 -12.02 12.86 10.50
CA LEU A 229 -12.54 11.66 11.14
C LEU A 229 -13.85 11.19 10.49
N ALA A 230 -14.73 12.12 10.10
CA ALA A 230 -15.97 11.80 9.40
C ALA A 230 -15.71 11.24 7.99
N GLU A 231 -14.69 11.72 7.27
CA GLU A 231 -14.27 11.13 5.99
C GLU A 231 -13.81 9.67 6.15
N ALA A 232 -12.98 9.39 7.16
CA ALA A 232 -12.55 8.03 7.46
C ALA A 232 -13.72 7.12 7.88
N GLU A 233 -14.65 7.62 8.70
CA GLU A 233 -15.88 6.88 9.06
C GLU A 233 -16.78 6.63 7.83
N ALA A 234 -16.88 7.59 6.92
CA ALA A 234 -17.65 7.45 5.68
C ALA A 234 -17.06 6.36 4.78
N GLU A 235 -15.73 6.29 4.65
CA GLU A 235 -15.04 5.23 3.92
C GLU A 235 -15.31 3.85 4.54
N ILE A 236 -15.17 3.73 5.87
CA ILE A 236 -15.45 2.47 6.58
C ILE A 236 -16.90 2.04 6.34
N ALA A 237 -17.85 2.96 6.47
CA ALA A 237 -19.27 2.67 6.31
C ALA A 237 -19.64 2.33 4.86
N LEU A 238 -18.95 2.95 3.88
CA LEU A 238 -19.07 2.59 2.47
C LEU A 238 -18.65 1.14 2.24
N PHE A 239 -17.49 0.74 2.78
CA PHE A 239 -16.99 -0.62 2.66
C PHE A 239 -17.94 -1.65 3.27
N GLU A 240 -18.50 -1.37 4.46
CA GLU A 240 -19.51 -2.24 5.09
C GLU A 240 -20.74 -2.47 4.22
N ARG A 241 -21.26 -1.42 3.60
CA ARG A 241 -22.48 -1.49 2.78
C ARG A 241 -22.25 -2.08 1.40
N ASN A 242 -21.03 -1.98 0.88
CA ASN A 242 -20.69 -2.33 -0.51
C ASN A 242 -19.63 -3.45 -0.61
N ALA A 243 -19.44 -4.20 0.48
CA ALA A 243 -18.50 -5.32 0.52
C ALA A 243 -18.72 -6.30 -0.65
N GLY A 244 -17.64 -6.68 -1.32
CA GLY A 244 -17.67 -7.57 -2.48
C GLY A 244 -17.92 -6.90 -3.83
N GLN A 245 -18.24 -5.60 -3.87
CA GLN A 245 -18.29 -4.85 -5.13
C GLN A 245 -16.91 -4.35 -5.58
N TYR A 246 -16.04 -4.07 -4.62
CA TYR A 246 -14.64 -3.72 -4.83
C TYR A 246 -13.78 -4.34 -3.73
N SER A 247 -12.49 -4.51 -4.00
CA SER A 247 -11.49 -4.86 -3.01
C SER A 247 -10.10 -4.40 -3.49
N TYR A 248 -9.10 -4.54 -2.65
CA TYR A 248 -7.72 -4.56 -3.12
C TYR A 248 -7.45 -5.90 -3.80
N VAL A 249 -6.74 -5.84 -4.91
CA VAL A 249 -6.34 -7.03 -5.68
C VAL A 249 -4.84 -6.96 -5.91
N PHE A 250 -4.11 -7.99 -5.50
CA PHE A 250 -2.74 -8.17 -5.95
C PHE A 250 -2.72 -8.58 -7.42
N TYR A 251 -1.80 -7.98 -8.16
CA TYR A 251 -1.41 -8.37 -9.50
C TYR A 251 0.05 -8.80 -9.45
N VAL A 252 0.30 -10.09 -9.66
CA VAL A 252 1.65 -10.67 -9.65
C VAL A 252 2.08 -10.86 -11.09
N LEU A 253 3.15 -10.18 -11.47
CA LEU A 253 3.53 -9.93 -12.86
C LEU A 253 5.00 -10.30 -13.08
N ARG A 254 5.31 -10.87 -14.25
CA ARG A 254 6.69 -11.05 -14.72
C ARG A 254 6.99 -10.07 -15.84
N ARG A 255 8.12 -9.37 -15.76
CA ARG A 255 8.61 -8.52 -16.86
C ARG A 255 8.95 -9.42 -18.06
N ARG A 256 8.32 -9.19 -19.21
CA ARG A 256 8.69 -9.88 -20.46
C ARG A 256 10.11 -9.49 -20.87
N VAL A 257 10.87 -10.48 -21.33
CA VAL A 257 12.16 -10.25 -21.97
C VAL A 257 11.88 -9.83 -23.40
N ASP A 258 12.32 -8.63 -23.77
CA ASP A 258 12.24 -8.13 -25.15
C ASP A 258 13.31 -8.83 -26.02
#